data_AF-A0A5S9MM64-F1
#
_entry.id   AF-A0A5S9MM64-F1
#
_cell.length_a   1.000
_cell.length_b   1.000
_cell.length_c   1.000
_cell.angle_alpha   90.00
_cell.angle_beta   90.00
_cell.angle_gamma   90.00
#
_symmetry.space_group_name_H-M   'P 1'
#
loop_
_entity.id
_entity.type
_entity.pdbx_description
1 polymer ?
#
loop_
_entity_poly.entity_id
_entity_poly.type
_entity_poly.pdbx_seq_one_letter_code
_entity_poly.pdbx_strand_id
1 'polypeptide(L)' 'MTHLRYALGRLESNEAFQIMDEDMLIFIQTKYDTAYRCALGLADLLKDEYGLHLPESEIGYITLHVQRLQEAELV' A
#
# COMPACT_ATOMS: atom_id res chain seq x y z
N MET A 1 3.62 -5.89 -9.96
CA MET A 1 2.52 -4.99 -10.40
C MET A 1 1.12 -5.61 -10.33
N THR A 2 0.96 -6.93 -10.31
CA THR A 2 -0.37 -7.58 -10.32
C THR A 2 -1.30 -7.19 -9.15
N HIS A 3 -0.77 -7.07 -7.93
CA HIS A 3 -1.56 -6.74 -6.74
C HIS A 3 -2.27 -5.38 -6.82
N LEU A 4 -1.54 -4.29 -7.10
CA LEU A 4 -2.11 -2.94 -7.21
C LEU A 4 -3.22 -2.86 -8.26
N ARG A 5 -3.06 -3.55 -9.40
CA ARG A 5 -4.11 -3.59 -10.43
C ARG A 5 -5.40 -4.23 -9.91
N TYR A 6 -5.30 -5.30 -9.14
CA TYR A 6 -6.47 -5.94 -8.52
C TYR A 6 -7.03 -5.13 -7.36
N ALA A 7 -6.19 -4.40 -6.60
CA ALA A 7 -6.66 -3.49 -5.56
C ALA A 7 -7.52 -2.35 -6.14
N LEU A 8 -7.13 -1.78 -7.27
CA LEU A 8 -7.92 -0.76 -7.97
C LEU A 8 -9.28 -1.29 -8.44
N GLY A 9 -9.33 -2.48 -9.05
CA GLY A 9 -10.62 -3.08 -9.45
C GLY A 9 -11.57 -3.36 -8.28
N ARG A 10 -11.01 -3.68 -7.10
CA ARG A 10 -11.79 -3.90 -5.88
C ARG A 10 -12.37 -2.60 -5.30
N LEU A 11 -11.62 -1.49 -5.38
CA LEU A 11 -12.11 -0.16 -5.00
C LEU A 11 -13.33 0.25 -5.85
N GLU A 12 -13.29 0.00 -7.15
CA GLU A 12 -14.40 0.32 -8.07
C GLU A 12 -15.61 -0.59 -7.84
N SER A 13 -15.38 -1.85 -7.48
CA SER A 13 -16.44 -2.87 -7.30
C SER A 13 -16.96 -2.99 -5.87
N ASN A 14 -16.44 -2.17 -4.94
CA ASN A 14 -16.71 -2.23 -3.50
C ASN A 14 -16.52 -3.64 -2.90
N GLU A 15 -15.53 -4.38 -3.42
CA GLU A 15 -15.17 -5.73 -2.97
C GLU A 15 -14.20 -5.68 -1.77
N ALA A 16 -14.17 -6.76 -0.99
CA ALA A 16 -13.29 -6.85 0.17
C ALA A 16 -11.80 -6.84 -0.22
N PHE A 17 -11.00 -6.08 0.53
CA PHE A 17 -9.55 -6.05 0.39
C PHE A 17 -8.88 -7.29 0.97
N GLN A 18 -7.64 -7.52 0.55
CA GLN A 18 -6.83 -8.59 1.10
C GLN A 18 -6.45 -8.25 2.53
N ILE A 19 -6.58 -9.22 3.43
CA ILE A 19 -6.13 -9.09 4.81
C ILE A 19 -4.64 -9.43 4.83
N MET A 20 -3.86 -8.56 5.46
CA MET A 20 -2.47 -8.84 5.78
C MET A 20 -2.39 -9.20 7.26
N ASP A 21 -1.54 -10.17 7.58
CA ASP A 21 -1.24 -10.55 8.96
C ASP A 21 -0.69 -9.34 9.74
N GLU A 22 -1.12 -9.17 10.99
CA GLU A 22 -0.81 -8.00 11.80
C GLU A 22 0.68 -7.92 12.16
N ASP A 23 1.30 -9.05 12.51
CA ASP A 23 2.74 -9.10 12.80
C ASP A 23 3.56 -8.75 11.55
N MET A 24 3.10 -9.21 10.37
CA MET A 24 3.70 -8.84 9.09
C MET A 24 3.55 -7.34 8.80
N LEU A 25 2.39 -6.76 9.08
CA LEU A 25 2.15 -5.32 8.91
C LEU A 25 3.11 -4.50 9.78
N ILE A 26 3.19 -4.79 11.07
CA ILE A 26 4.09 -4.11 12.02
C ILE A 26 5.55 -4.25 11.57
N PHE A 27 5.95 -5.44 11.12
CA PHE A 27 7.29 -5.68 10.61
C PHE A 27 7.59 -4.82 9.37
N ILE A 28 6.67 -4.72 8.41
CA ILE A 28 6.82 -3.91 7.20
C ILE A 28 6.93 -2.43 7.54
N GLN A 29 6.05 -1.93 8.42
CA GLN A 29 6.07 -0.53 8.88
C GLN A 29 7.42 -0.18 9.51
N THR A 30 7.93 -1.06 10.37
CA THR A 30 9.18 -0.82 11.09
C THR A 30 10.39 -0.94 10.17
N LYS A 31 10.44 -1.97 9.32
CA LYS A 31 11.60 -2.26 8.48
C LYS A 31 11.74 -1.29 7.31
N TYR A 32 10.62 -0.86 6.73
CA TYR A 32 10.60 -0.02 5.52
C TYR A 32 9.93 1.32 5.79
N ASP A 33 10.28 1.96 6.91
CA ASP A 33 9.66 3.23 7.38
C ASP A 33 9.59 4.31 6.28
N THR A 34 10.68 4.52 5.53
CA THR A 34 10.70 5.50 4.43
C THR A 34 9.64 5.19 3.36
N ALA A 35 9.56 3.92 2.94
CA ALA A 35 8.58 3.48 1.95
C ALA A 35 7.15 3.51 2.53
N TYR A 36 6.99 3.22 3.82
CA TYR A 36 5.70 3.25 4.51
C TYR A 36 5.16 4.68 4.61
N ARG A 37 6.01 5.64 4.97
CA ARG A 37 5.64 7.07 4.96
C ARG A 37 5.25 7.57 3.58
N CYS A 38 5.91 7.07 2.53
CA CYS A 38 5.51 7.36 1.15
C CYS A 38 4.12 6.77 0.83
N ALA A 39 3.89 5.51 1.21
CA ALA A 39 2.59 4.85 1.03
C ALA A 39 1.45 5.57 1.79
N LEU A 40 1.71 6.07 3.01
CA LEU A 40 0.77 6.89 3.77
C LEU A 40 0.42 8.18 3.04
N GLY A 41 1.42 8.92 2.54
CA GLY A 41 1.17 10.14 1.77
C GLY A 41 0.34 9.88 0.51
N LEU A 42 0.55 8.74 -0.15
CA LEU A 42 -0.29 8.33 -1.27
C LEU A 42 -1.73 8.01 -0.83
N ALA A 43 -1.92 7.33 0.30
CA ALA A 43 -3.24 7.03 0.84
C ALA A 43 -4.01 8.31 1.20
N ASP A 44 -3.34 9.29 1.81
CA ASP A 44 -3.92 10.60 2.12
C ASP A 44 -4.34 11.35 0.84
N LEU A 45 -3.48 11.36 -0.19
CA LEU A 45 -3.81 11.96 -1.49
C LEU A 45 -5.05 11.30 -2.12
N LEU A 46 -5.12 9.97 -2.10
CA LEU A 46 -6.25 9.22 -2.67
C LEU A 46 -7.56 9.49 -1.92
N LYS A 47 -7.46 9.66 -0.61
CA LYS A 47 -8.58 10.06 0.23
C LYS A 47 -9.06 11.48 -0.09
N ASP A 48 -8.15 12.43 -0.20
CA ASP A 48 -8.48 13.84 -0.39
C ASP A 48 -8.99 14.14 -1.81
N GLU A 49 -8.38 13.55 -2.84
CA GLU A 49 -8.77 13.80 -4.23
C GLU A 49 -9.95 12.94 -4.71
N TYR A 50 -10.06 11.70 -4.22
CA TYR A 50 -11.01 10.72 -4.76
C TYR A 50 -11.98 10.16 -3.70
N GLY A 51 -11.85 10.54 -2.42
CA GLY A 51 -12.68 10.01 -1.33
C GLY A 51 -12.40 8.53 -1.01
N LEU A 52 -11.31 7.97 -1.55
CA LEU A 52 -10.99 6.55 -1.43
C LEU A 52 -10.27 6.26 -0.12
N HIS A 53 -10.81 5.34 0.66
CA HIS A 53 -10.24 4.93 1.95
C HIS A 53 -9.56 3.58 1.78
N LEU A 54 -8.22 3.57 1.90
CA LEU A 54 -7.45 2.33 1.85
C LEU A 54 -7.34 1.72 3.25
N PRO A 55 -7.56 0.41 3.40
CA PRO A 55 -7.27 -0.28 4.66
C PRO A 55 -5.76 -0.40 4.88
N GLU A 56 -5.34 -0.60 6.13
CA GLU A 56 -3.93 -0.69 6.50
C GLU A 56 -3.17 -1.82 5.77
N SER A 57 -3.86 -2.91 5.44
CA SER A 57 -3.27 -4.00 4.66
C SER A 57 -2.83 -3.54 3.26
N GLU A 58 -3.64 -2.72 2.59
CA GLU A 58 -3.30 -2.15 1.27
C GLU A 58 -2.15 -1.15 1.38
N ILE A 59 -2.10 -0.34 2.45
CA ILE A 59 -0.96 0.55 2.72
C ILE A 59 0.33 -0.28 2.90
N GLY A 60 0.24 -1.41 3.60
CA GLY A 60 1.35 -2.37 3.75
C GLY A 60 1.81 -2.97 2.42
N TYR A 61 0.88 -3.37 1.54
CA TYR A 61 1.23 -3.87 0.21
C TYR A 61 1.82 -2.79 -0.70
N ILE A 62 1.28 -1.56 -0.66
CA ILE A 62 1.86 -0.41 -1.38
C ILE A 62 3.28 -0.15 -0.89
N THR A 63 3.52 -0.23 0.42
CA THR A 63 4.85 -0.08 1.02
C THR A 63 5.85 -1.06 0.43
N LEU A 64 5.49 -2.34 0.33
CA LEU A 64 6.33 -3.35 -0.32
C LEU A 64 6.60 -3.03 -1.79
N HIS A 65 5.62 -2.47 -2.51
CA HIS A 65 5.81 -2.05 -3.89
C HIS A 65 6.76 -0.86 -4.01
N VAL A 66 6.62 0.16 -3.16
CA VAL A 66 7.51 1.33 -3.12
C VAL A 66 8.94 0.90 -2.78
N GLN A 67 9.11 0.07 -1.74
CA GLN A 67 10.42 -0.46 -1.34
C GLN A 67 11.11 -1.19 -2.50
N ARG A 68 10.37 -2.04 -3.23
CA ARG A 68 10.92 -2.77 -4.38
C ARG A 68 11.35 -1.86 -5.53
N LEU A 69 10.66 -0.74 -5.74
CA LEU A 69 11.06 0.25 -6.75
C LEU A 69 12.33 0.97 -6.31
N GLN A 70 12.41 1.36 -5.03
CA GLN A 70 13.59 2.00 -4.47
C GLN A 70 14.83 1.10 -4.56
N GLU A 71 14.69 -0.21 -4.31
CA GLU A 71 15.78 -1.18 -4.48
C GLU A 71 16.17 -1.36 -5.96
N ALA A 72 15.21 -1.29 -6.88
CA ALA A 72 15.48 -1.44 -8.31
C ALA A 72 16.21 -0.24 -8.94
N GLU A 73 16.06 0.97 -8.38
CA GLU A 73 16.80 2.17 -8.81
C GLU A 73 18.25 2.23 -8.29
N LEU A 74 18.61 1.36 -7.36
CA LEU A 74 19.97 1.27 -6.78
C LEU A 74 20.86 0.22 -7.48
N VAL A 75 20.41 -0.34 -8.60
CA VAL A 75 21.12 -1.34 -9.43
C VAL A 75 21.50 -0.76 -10.78
#